data_AF-A0A957C2B7-F1
#
_entry.id   AF-A0A957C2B7-F1
#
_cell.length_a   1.000
_cell.length_b   1.000
_cell.length_c   1.000
_cell.angle_alpha   90.00
_cell.angle_beta   90.00
_cell.angle_gamma   90.00
#
_symmetry.space_group_name_H-M   'P 1'
#
loop_
_entity.id
_entity.type
_entity.pdbx_description
1 polymer ?
#
loop_
_entity_poly.entity_id
_entity_poly.type
_entity_poly.pdbx_seq_one_letter_code
_entity_poly.pdbx_strand_id
1 'polypeptide(L)' 'MNVTGPAADNWYVIREAEGWALYQETDLVPISIVTIEDDSAWRLFTKGLTPAEAETRARIDGDMTLGRVLLNTVAIIA' A
#
# COMPACT_ATOMS: atom_id res chain seq x y z
N MET A 1 -3.93 3.02 -1.64
CA MET A 1 -2.91 3.37 -0.65
C MET A 1 -2.69 4.86 -0.73
N ASN A 2 -2.57 5.48 0.44
CA ASN A 2 -2.35 6.90 0.55
C ASN A 2 -0.98 7.10 1.20
N VAL A 3 -0.04 7.64 0.43
CA VAL A 3 1.27 8.04 0.93
C VAL A 3 1.18 9.49 1.35
N THR A 4 1.58 9.79 2.58
CA THR A 4 1.59 11.15 3.14
C THR A 4 3.01 11.66 3.31
N GLY A 5 3.19 12.98 3.28
CA GLY A 5 4.51 13.60 3.46
C GLY A 5 4.91 14.47 2.25
N PRO A 6 6.16 14.92 2.19
CA PRO A 6 6.68 15.68 1.05
C PRO A 6 6.52 14.99 -0.31
N ALA A 7 6.60 13.66 -0.37
CA ALA A 7 6.38 12.85 -1.56
C ALA A 7 5.01 12.13 -1.53
N ALA A 8 3.97 12.84 -1.07
CA ALA A 8 2.62 12.31 -1.01
C ALA A 8 2.09 11.89 -2.40
N ASP A 9 1.46 10.72 -2.45
CA ASP A 9 0.85 10.17 -3.66
C ASP A 9 -0.28 9.21 -3.27
N ASN A 10 -1.24 9.01 -4.17
CA ASN A 10 -2.32 8.06 -3.99
C ASN A 10 -2.39 7.11 -5.17
N TRP A 11 -2.54 5.83 -4.88
CA TRP A 11 -2.70 4.81 -5.90
C TRP A 11 -3.59 3.69 -5.43
N TYR A 12 -4.06 2.89 -6.37
CA TYR A 12 -5.03 1.84 -6.13
C TYR A 12 -4.45 0.50 -6.57
N VAL A 13 -4.68 -0.52 -5.77
CA VAL A 13 -4.32 -1.90 -6.12
C VAL A 13 -5.59 -2.73 -6.14
N ILE A 14 -5.86 -3.33 -7.29
CA ILE A 14 -7.09 -4.08 -7.55
C ILE A 14 -6.72 -5.54 -7.79
N ARG A 15 -7.43 -6.46 -7.11
CA ARG A 15 -7.28 -7.89 -7.36
C ARG A 15 -8.11 -8.27 -8.57
N GLU A 16 -7.43 -8.51 -9.69
CA GLU A 16 -8.01 -9.06 -10.89
C GLU A 16 -7.91 -10.59 -10.90
N ALA A 17 -8.46 -11.22 -11.94
CA ALA A 17 -8.46 -12.68 -12.09
C ALA A 17 -7.04 -13.27 -12.12
N GLU A 18 -6.08 -12.57 -12.75
CA GLU A 18 -4.72 -13.06 -12.93
C GLU A 18 -3.74 -12.59 -11.84
N GLY A 19 -4.11 -11.60 -11.02
CA GLY A 19 -3.21 -11.06 -10.02
C GLY A 19 -3.61 -9.68 -9.52
N TRP A 20 -2.65 -9.00 -8.93
CA TRP A 20 -2.81 -7.63 -8.45
C TRP A 20 -2.28 -6.66 -9.50
N ALA A 21 -3.06 -5.63 -9.83
CA ALA A 21 -2.66 -4.57 -10.73
C ALA A 21 -2.71 -3.21 -10.01
N LEU A 22 -1.78 -2.32 -10.38
CA LEU A 22 -1.62 -0.98 -9.81
C LEU A 22 -2.22 0.07 -10.77
N TYR A 23 -2.99 1.00 -10.22
CA TYR A 23 -3.67 2.06 -10.96
C TYR A 23 -3.45 3.40 -10.26
N GLN A 24 -3.38 4.47 -11.06
CA GLN A 24 -3.36 5.84 -10.56
C GLN A 24 -4.78 6.34 -10.22
N GLU A 25 -5.77 5.87 -10.96
CA GLU A 25 -7.17 6.26 -10.79
C GLU A 25 -8.08 5.05 -10.93
N THR A 26 -9.24 5.08 -10.27
CA THR A 26 -10.28 4.05 -10.39
C THR A 26 -11.64 4.62 -9.98
N ASP A 27 -12.71 4.11 -10.60
CA ASP A 27 -14.09 4.41 -10.20
C ASP A 27 -14.60 3.46 -9.09
N LEU A 28 -13.80 2.48 -8.68
CA LEU A 28 -14.15 1.54 -7.63
C LEU A 28 -14.00 2.17 -6.24
N VAL A 29 -14.92 1.83 -5.33
CA VAL A 29 -14.79 2.20 -3.92
C VAL A 29 -13.82 1.25 -3.23
N PRO A 30 -12.72 1.73 -2.62
CA PRO A 30 -11.77 0.87 -1.92
C PRO A 30 -12.42 0.17 -0.72
N ILE A 31 -12.25 -1.15 -0.64
CA ILE A 31 -12.67 -1.93 0.53
C ILE A 31 -11.65 -1.87 1.68
N SER A 32 -10.43 -1.43 1.39
CA SER A 32 -9.39 -1.19 2.38
C SER A 32 -8.52 -0.01 1.93
N ILE A 33 -8.15 0.86 2.88
CA ILE A 33 -7.26 1.99 2.65
C ILE A 33 -6.11 1.89 3.64
N VAL A 34 -4.89 1.74 3.11
CA VAL A 34 -3.66 1.82 3.88
C VAL A 34 -3.08 3.22 3.72
N THR A 35 -2.85 3.91 4.83
CA THR A 35 -2.17 5.20 4.88
C THR A 35 -0.82 5.04 5.58
N ILE A 36 0.26 5.54 4.98
CA ILE A 36 1.62 5.49 5.56
C ILE A 36 2.41 6.74 5.14
N GLU A 37 3.42 7.10 5.91
CA GLU A 37 4.33 8.20 5.57
C GLU A 37 5.38 7.78 4.52
N ASP A 38 5.86 8.73 3.72
CA ASP A 38 6.66 8.52 2.53
C ASP A 38 8.01 7.82 2.76
N ASP A 39 8.76 8.12 3.83
CA ASP A 39 9.97 7.37 4.21
C ASP A 39 9.62 5.90 4.49
N SER A 40 8.55 5.67 5.24
CA SER A 40 8.11 4.31 5.58
C SER A 40 7.58 3.55 4.36
N ALA A 41 6.87 4.22 3.45
CA ALA A 41 6.45 3.65 2.17
C ALA A 41 7.66 3.23 1.33
N TRP A 42 8.63 4.14 1.17
CA TRP A 42 9.85 3.89 0.40
C TRP A 42 10.63 2.70 0.96
N ARG A 43 10.81 2.65 2.28
CA ARG A 43 11.49 1.54 2.95
C ARG A 43 10.73 0.22 2.81
N LEU A 44 9.39 0.23 2.88
CA LEU A 44 8.60 -0.98 2.61
C LEU A 44 8.86 -1.51 1.19
N PHE A 45 8.77 -0.63 0.18
CA PHE A 45 8.92 -1.02 -1.22
C PHE A 45 10.33 -1.52 -1.55
N THR A 46 11.35 -0.95 -0.91
CA THR A 46 12.76 -1.31 -1.09
C THR A 46 13.25 -2.39 -0.12
N LYS A 47 12.34 -3.04 0.63
CA LYS A 47 12.65 -4.08 1.63
C LYS A 47 13.50 -3.60 2.83
N GLY A 48 13.59 -2.29 3.06
CA GLY A 48 14.17 -1.66 4.25
C GLY A 48 13.22 -1.53 5.45
N LEU A 49 11.99 -2.04 5.33
CA LEU A 49 10.99 -2.16 6.39
C LEU A 49 10.22 -3.47 6.21
N THR A 50 10.11 -4.28 7.27
CA THR A 50 9.34 -5.53 7.22
C THR A 50 7.83 -5.25 7.25
N PRO A 51 6.98 -6.18 6.78
CA PRO A 51 5.53 -6.01 6.85
C PRO A 51 5.00 -5.76 8.28
N ALA A 52 5.57 -6.43 9.28
CA ALA A 52 5.21 -6.24 10.68
C ALA A 52 5.57 -4.84 11.19
N GLU A 53 6.75 -4.33 10.83
CA GLU A 53 7.15 -2.95 11.18
C GLU A 53 6.29 -1.94 10.43
N ALA A 54 5.98 -2.18 9.16
CA ALA A 54 5.10 -1.34 8.36
C ALA A 54 3.69 -1.27 8.95
N GLU A 55 3.15 -2.38 9.47
CA GLU A 55 1.85 -2.40 10.13
C GLU A 55 1.79 -1.49 11.35
N THR A 56 2.88 -1.39 12.12
CA THR A 56 2.94 -0.47 13.27
C THR A 56 3.05 1.01 12.88
N ARG A 57 3.40 1.32 11.62
CA ARG A 57 3.57 2.67 11.09
C ARG A 57 2.48 3.09 10.13
N ALA A 58 1.63 2.15 9.72
CA ALA A 58 0.52 2.37 8.82
C ALA A 58 -0.79 2.43 9.58
N ARG A 59 -1.74 3.17 9.02
CA ARG A 59 -3.15 3.14 9.42
C ARG A 59 -3.93 2.39 8.36
N ILE A 60 -4.74 1.42 8.78
CA ILE A 60 -5.59 0.62 7.90
C ILE A 60 -7.05 0.93 8.24
N ASP A 61 -7.81 1.39 7.25
CA ASP A 61 -9.26 1.56 7.35
C ASP A 61 -9.96 0.53 6.46
N GLY A 62 -11.12 0.04 6.90
CA GLY A 62 -11.90 -0.97 6.17
C GLY A 62 -11.42 -2.40 6.44
N ASP A 63 -11.24 -3.19 5.39
CA ASP A 63 -10.80 -4.59 5.53
C ASP A 63 -9.34 -4.67 5.98
N MET A 64 -9.14 -5.09 7.24
CA MET A 64 -7.82 -5.25 7.86
C MET A 64 -6.98 -6.35 7.21
N THR A 65 -7.61 -7.42 6.73
CA THR A 65 -6.92 -8.55 6.13
C THR A 65 -6.31 -8.12 4.81
N LEU A 66 -7.07 -7.44 3.97
CA LEU A 66 -6.57 -6.92 2.69
C LEU A 66 -5.55 -5.79 2.87
N GLY A 67 -5.75 -4.91 3.85
CA GLY A 67 -4.74 -3.90 4.18
C GLY A 67 -3.39 -4.52 4.57
N ARG A 68 -3.41 -5.60 5.36
CA ARG A 68 -2.20 -6.36 5.70
C ARG A 68 -1.57 -7.07 4.51
N VAL A 69 -2.38 -7.59 3.58
CA VAL A 69 -1.85 -8.16 2.33
C VAL A 69 -1.05 -7.10 1.57
N LEU A 70 -1.54 -5.86 1.51
CA LEU A 70 -0.81 -4.77 0.86
C LEU A 70 0.57 -4.52 1.49
N LEU A 71 0.70 -4.64 2.81
CA LEU A 71 1.97 -4.47 3.52
C LEU A 71 2.98 -5.60 3.25
N ASN A 72 2.56 -6.70 2.63
CA ASN A 72 3.48 -7.74 2.13
C ASN A 72 3.98 -7.46 0.71
N THR A 73 3.48 -6.38 0.08
CA THR A 73 3.88 -6.01 -1.28
C THR A 73 5.29 -5.45 -1.25
N VAL A 74 6.12 -5.94 -2.16
CA VAL A 74 7.42 -5.36 -2.47
C VAL A 74 7.35 -4.80 -3.88
N ALA A 75 7.83 -3.58 -4.08
CA ALA A 75 8.05 -3.10 -5.43
C ALA A 75 9.33 -3.78 -5.93
N ILE A 76 9.21 -4.64 -6.95
CA ILE A 76 10.38 -4.96 -7.76
C ILE A 76 10.51 -3.78 -8.72
N ILE A 77 11.39 -2.83 -8.39
CA ILE A 77 11.82 -1.83 -9.36
C ILE A 77 12.66 -2.61 -10.39
N ALA A 78 12.16 -2.70 -11.63
CA ALA A 78 12.84 -3.27 -12.79
C ALA A 78 13.29 -2.14 -13.72
#